data_AF-A0A929YCC1-F1
#
_entry.id   AF-A0A929YCC1-F1
#
_cell.length_a   1.000
_cell.length_b   1.000
_cell.length_c   1.000
_cell.angle_alpha   90.00
_cell.angle_beta   90.00
_cell.angle_gamma   90.00
#
_symmetry.space_group_name_H-M   'P 1'
#
loop_
_entity.id
_entity.type
_entity.pdbx_description
1 polymer ?
#
loop_
_entity_poly.entity_id
_entity_poly.type
_entity_poly.pdbx_seq_one_letter_code
_entity_poly.pdbx_strand_id
1 'polypeptide(L)'
;MYRFIPSWYSNVFKWHANETPGREKRDGYEFDDTVNQVRMFLSAGEDVEIMVLAYMPRMRSFLHRQGLSGVRVFSVFDKIQGIEESRCGLLSYLDLEWPDDVEFVFSPFVISAFSQNRYFARVELSQEGTLLWIDFLGEDGKTAQRKIFDDRGFLSSTLFFEEERVVRQDFFDMAGRLVLRNRIAEGKLERFSNGTVKRAYASEEEMISKVLGKHLTSSAKEDTIIIASKEQHNAIAIQAAKGRSVVLSYFEDRFDLSKEEELQQDTSFAKLIVTDTEHTARQIREIVGGKTPIYDISPFDTRLSLGKSQRIRELKVFMPIDFLEEPFRGYALTQIFAFMQKNPDVRLLVGTTDPTKRNIRSLIDGLRDALEKNQVEGIFVEDEEEEKEPGENELEEEEIKPRIFIKTYLSETDLIRILYDTRLILDVSDQPDLYLQIAGISAGIPQINYRFTRYVEHLKDGFIIQNIHHVTEGLEYYLTGLANWNEALVYCIQEIIKYTGGNLVAKWKELVAGNEI
;
A
#
# COMPACT_ATOMS: atom_id res chain seq x y z
N MET A 1 19.17 -2.32 19.48
CA MET A 1 18.74 -2.31 18.07
C MET A 1 17.37 -2.95 17.98
N TYR A 2 16.55 -2.48 17.04
CA TYR A 2 15.18 -2.95 16.81
C TYR A 2 15.10 -3.67 15.47
N ARG A 3 14.53 -4.87 15.47
CA ARG A 3 14.41 -5.70 14.27
C ARG A 3 12.94 -5.95 13.97
N PHE A 4 12.49 -5.54 12.79
CA PHE A 4 11.10 -5.65 12.37
C PHE A 4 10.92 -6.84 11.43
N ILE A 5 9.97 -7.72 11.72
CA ILE A 5 9.53 -8.79 10.82
C ILE A 5 8.19 -8.37 10.24
N PRO A 6 8.15 -7.84 9.00
CA PRO A 6 6.91 -7.43 8.34
C PRO A 6 6.09 -8.65 7.90
N SER A 7 4.83 -8.38 7.55
CA SER A 7 3.91 -9.34 6.95
C SER A 7 3.55 -8.96 5.51
N TRP A 8 4.56 -8.70 4.68
CA TRP A 8 4.40 -8.36 3.26
C TRP A 8 4.31 -9.62 2.40
N TYR A 9 3.15 -10.28 2.45
CA TYR A 9 2.90 -11.53 1.74
C TYR A 9 1.84 -11.38 0.66
N SER A 10 1.97 -12.19 -0.38
CA SER A 10 1.03 -12.36 -1.46
C SER A 10 -0.13 -13.27 -1.06
N ASN A 11 -1.28 -13.06 -1.70
CA ASN A 11 -2.42 -13.97 -1.61
C ASN A 11 -2.27 -15.18 -2.55
N VAL A 12 -1.32 -15.14 -3.50
CA VAL A 12 -1.13 -16.19 -4.52
C VAL A 12 -0.11 -17.22 -4.06
N PHE A 13 1.09 -16.77 -3.69
CA PHE A 13 2.15 -17.63 -3.16
C PHE A 13 2.45 -17.26 -1.72
N LYS A 14 2.39 -18.25 -0.83
CA LYS A 14 2.53 -18.08 0.62
C LYS A 14 3.76 -17.23 0.96
N TRP A 15 4.94 -17.60 0.49
CA TRP A 15 6.21 -16.95 0.88
C TRP A 15 6.73 -15.92 -0.12
N HIS A 16 5.85 -15.25 -0.86
CA HIS A 16 6.22 -14.21 -1.84
C HIS A 16 5.56 -12.89 -1.46
N ALA A 17 6.14 -11.78 -1.87
CA ALA A 17 5.45 -10.48 -1.83
C ALA A 17 4.54 -10.34 -3.06
N ASN A 18 3.48 -9.52 -2.92
CA ASN A 18 2.66 -9.14 -4.07
C ASN A 18 3.43 -8.19 -4.99
N GLU A 19 3.28 -8.39 -6.30
CA GLU A 19 3.79 -7.49 -7.32
C GLU A 19 2.66 -7.24 -8.31
N THR A 20 2.30 -5.98 -8.50
CA THR A 20 1.19 -5.58 -9.38
C THR A 20 1.76 -4.90 -10.63
N PRO A 21 1.37 -5.32 -11.85
CA PRO A 21 1.71 -4.60 -13.07
C PRO A 21 1.27 -3.14 -13.02
N GLY A 22 1.98 -2.26 -13.72
CA GLY A 22 1.67 -0.82 -13.74
C GLY A 22 0.26 -0.48 -14.20
N ARG A 23 -0.32 -1.35 -15.04
CA ARG A 23 -1.68 -1.23 -15.58
C ARG A 23 -2.80 -1.64 -14.62
N GLU A 24 -2.48 -2.26 -13.49
CA GLU A 24 -3.44 -2.80 -12.54
C GLU A 24 -3.39 -2.00 -11.22
N LYS A 25 -4.56 -1.86 -10.58
CA LYS A 25 -4.64 -1.30 -9.22
C LYS A 25 -3.93 -2.24 -8.26
N ARG A 26 -3.11 -1.71 -7.36
CA ARG A 26 -2.47 -2.52 -6.31
C ARG A 26 -3.52 -3.11 -5.38
N ASP A 27 -3.28 -4.35 -4.95
CA ASP A 27 -4.10 -5.01 -3.94
C ASP A 27 -3.86 -4.35 -2.58
N GLY A 28 -4.80 -3.48 -2.18
CA GLY A 28 -4.73 -2.76 -0.92
C GLY A 28 -3.63 -1.68 -0.89
N TYR A 29 -3.39 -1.17 0.32
CA TYR A 29 -2.36 -0.17 0.59
C TYR A 29 -1.02 -0.84 0.93
N GLU A 30 0.07 -0.26 0.45
CA GLU A 30 1.44 -0.71 0.76
C GLU A 30 1.90 -0.21 2.13
N PHE A 31 1.34 0.91 2.59
CA PHE A 31 1.55 1.48 3.90
C PHE A 31 0.89 0.60 4.96
N ASP A 32 1.68 0.19 5.95
CA ASP A 32 1.21 -0.63 7.06
C ASP A 32 1.83 -0.21 8.40
N ASP A 33 1.45 -0.93 9.45
CA ASP A 33 2.00 -0.78 10.79
C ASP A 33 3.53 -0.85 10.82
N THR A 34 4.14 -1.76 10.07
CA THR A 34 5.59 -1.94 10.05
C THR A 34 6.29 -0.76 9.40
N VAL A 35 5.79 -0.27 8.27
CA VAL A 35 6.30 0.93 7.60
C VAL A 35 6.22 2.12 8.54
N ASN A 36 5.06 2.34 9.18
CA ASN A 36 4.89 3.43 10.14
C ASN A 36 5.88 3.31 11.32
N GLN A 37 5.93 2.16 11.97
CA GLN A 37 6.77 1.95 13.15
C GLN A 37 8.26 2.08 12.80
N VAL A 38 8.72 1.52 11.68
CA VAL A 38 10.11 1.69 11.24
C VAL A 38 10.46 3.18 11.11
N ARG A 39 9.60 3.98 10.48
CA ARG A 39 9.82 5.43 10.34
C ARG A 39 9.84 6.16 11.67
N MET A 40 8.94 5.79 12.56
CA MET A 40 8.88 6.33 13.92
C MET A 40 10.20 6.07 14.68
N PHE A 41 10.71 4.84 14.63
CA PHE A 41 11.98 4.46 15.27
C PHE A 41 13.19 5.15 14.64
N LEU A 42 13.24 5.26 13.31
CA LEU A 42 14.30 6.01 12.62
C LEU A 42 14.30 7.49 12.98
N SER A 43 13.11 8.10 13.06
CA SER A 43 12.95 9.51 13.45
C SER A 43 13.38 9.78 14.89
N ALA A 44 13.23 8.78 15.76
CA ALA A 44 13.73 8.82 17.14
C ALA A 44 15.25 8.53 17.24
N GLY A 45 15.95 8.31 16.12
CA GLY A 45 17.40 8.05 16.09
C GLY A 45 17.77 6.63 16.51
N GLU A 46 16.83 5.68 16.49
CA GLU A 46 17.10 4.29 16.87
C GLU A 46 17.69 3.47 15.71
N ASP A 47 18.53 2.50 16.07
CA ASP A 47 19.09 1.54 15.13
C ASP A 47 18.04 0.50 14.72
N VAL A 48 17.66 0.50 13.44
CA VAL A 48 16.64 -0.39 12.87
C VAL A 48 17.23 -1.37 11.83
N GLU A 49 16.66 -2.57 11.77
CA GLU A 49 16.77 -3.51 10.63
C GLU A 49 15.39 -4.11 10.31
N ILE A 50 15.08 -4.25 9.02
CA ILE A 50 13.89 -4.97 8.54
C ILE A 50 14.32 -6.39 8.12
N MET A 51 13.64 -7.40 8.63
CA MET A 51 13.89 -8.82 8.35
C MET A 51 12.77 -9.40 7.48
N VAL A 52 12.94 -9.30 6.16
CA VAL A 52 11.96 -9.75 5.17
C VAL A 52 12.07 -11.27 4.96
N LEU A 53 10.98 -11.97 5.29
CA LEU A 53 10.89 -13.43 5.14
C LEU A 53 10.40 -13.86 3.75
N ALA A 54 9.66 -12.99 3.07
CA ALA A 54 9.09 -13.25 1.76
C ALA A 54 10.12 -13.08 0.63
N TYR A 55 9.89 -13.76 -0.50
CA TYR A 55 10.55 -13.50 -1.76
C TYR A 55 10.03 -12.19 -2.35
N MET A 56 10.88 -11.16 -2.39
CA MET A 56 10.51 -9.80 -2.78
C MET A 56 11.55 -9.19 -3.73
N PRO A 57 11.49 -9.51 -5.05
CA PRO A 57 12.44 -9.01 -6.05
C PRO A 57 12.43 -7.49 -6.19
N ARG A 58 11.32 -6.83 -5.89
CA ARG A 58 11.13 -5.38 -6.01
C ARG A 58 11.22 -4.64 -4.68
N MET A 59 11.88 -5.25 -3.70
CA MET A 59 11.97 -4.73 -2.32
C MET A 59 12.56 -3.32 -2.26
N ARG A 60 13.55 -2.96 -3.07
CA ARG A 60 14.17 -1.62 -2.97
C ARG A 60 13.26 -0.55 -3.58
N SER A 61 12.55 -0.88 -4.66
CA SER A 61 11.50 0.00 -5.20
C SER A 61 10.39 0.24 -4.19
N PHE A 62 9.92 -0.83 -3.52
CA PHE A 62 8.94 -0.73 -2.44
C PHE A 62 9.44 0.16 -1.29
N LEU A 63 10.64 -0.12 -0.76
CA LEU A 63 11.21 0.67 0.33
C LEU A 63 11.43 2.13 -0.08
N HIS A 64 11.80 2.41 -1.33
CA HIS A 64 11.90 3.77 -1.83
C HIS A 64 10.57 4.51 -1.82
N ARG A 65 9.50 3.89 -2.32
CA ARG A 65 8.14 4.47 -2.28
C ARG A 65 7.68 4.77 -0.86
N GLN A 66 8.06 3.92 0.09
CA GLN A 66 7.71 4.06 1.50
C GLN A 66 8.67 4.99 2.28
N GLY A 67 9.66 5.61 1.62
CA GLY A 67 10.62 6.52 2.26
C GLY A 67 11.66 5.82 3.15
N LEU A 68 11.93 4.55 2.89
CA LEU A 68 12.75 3.63 3.69
C LEU A 68 14.02 3.12 2.97
N SER A 69 14.47 3.76 1.88
CA SER A 69 15.64 3.30 1.10
C SER A 69 16.94 3.16 1.90
N GLY A 70 17.11 3.92 2.98
CA GLY A 70 18.33 3.90 3.80
C GLY A 70 18.35 2.84 4.91
N VAL A 71 17.27 2.07 5.08
CA VAL A 71 17.15 1.12 6.20
C VAL A 71 17.95 -0.14 5.93
N ARG A 72 18.59 -0.69 6.96
CA ARG A 72 19.24 -2.01 6.87
C ARG A 72 18.19 -3.09 6.66
N VAL A 73 18.45 -3.97 5.70
CA VAL A 73 17.53 -5.08 5.40
C VAL A 73 18.26 -6.41 5.44
N PHE A 74 17.64 -7.36 6.11
CA PHE A 74 17.94 -8.78 6.00
C PHE A 74 16.83 -9.45 5.19
N SER A 75 17.17 -10.00 4.03
CA SER A 75 16.25 -10.79 3.21
C SER A 75 16.63 -12.27 3.26
N VAL A 76 15.67 -13.13 3.58
CA VAL A 76 15.88 -14.59 3.59
C VAL A 76 16.28 -15.09 2.20
N PHE A 77 15.58 -14.62 1.16
CA PHE A 77 15.82 -15.05 -0.21
C PHE A 77 17.13 -14.49 -0.77
N ASP A 78 17.55 -13.28 -0.39
CA ASP A 78 18.90 -12.77 -0.73
C ASP A 78 19.99 -13.67 -0.14
N LYS A 79 19.84 -14.12 1.11
CA LYS A 79 20.80 -15.06 1.73
C LYS A 79 20.80 -16.45 1.09
N ILE A 80 19.66 -16.90 0.57
CA ILE A 80 19.59 -18.16 -0.17
C ILE A 80 20.24 -18.03 -1.55
N GLN A 81 19.93 -16.93 -2.27
CA GLN A 81 20.46 -16.63 -3.59
C GLN A 81 21.91 -16.16 -3.57
N GLY A 82 22.47 -15.83 -2.39
CA GLY A 82 23.85 -15.39 -2.26
C GLY A 82 24.06 -13.97 -2.77
N ILE A 83 23.04 -13.12 -2.64
CA ILE A 83 23.08 -11.74 -3.10
C ILE A 83 23.59 -10.85 -1.97
N GLU A 84 24.63 -10.07 -2.27
CA GLU A 84 25.23 -9.10 -1.35
C GLU A 84 25.08 -7.65 -1.86
N GLU A 85 24.77 -7.47 -3.14
CA GLU A 85 24.56 -6.15 -3.74
C GLU A 85 23.23 -5.54 -3.27
N SER A 86 23.31 -4.26 -2.94
CA SER A 86 22.17 -3.44 -2.48
C SER A 86 21.81 -2.33 -3.47
N ARG A 87 22.67 -2.04 -4.46
CA ARG A 87 22.44 -1.00 -5.46
C ARG A 87 21.42 -1.45 -6.50
N CYS A 88 20.42 -0.62 -6.73
CA CYS A 88 19.51 -0.80 -7.86
C CYS A 88 20.27 -0.79 -9.18
N GLY A 89 19.77 -1.57 -10.13
CA GLY A 89 20.32 -1.68 -11.48
C GLY A 89 19.21 -1.47 -12.50
N LEU A 90 19.54 -0.76 -13.57
CA LEU A 90 18.61 -0.58 -14.68
C LEU A 90 18.86 -1.71 -15.69
N LEU A 91 17.89 -2.62 -15.82
CA LEU A 91 17.86 -3.63 -16.86
C LEU A 91 16.70 -3.30 -17.79
N SER A 92 17.00 -3.00 -19.05
CA SER A 92 15.98 -2.89 -20.08
C SER A 92 15.60 -4.27 -20.57
N TYR A 93 14.34 -4.46 -20.93
CA TYR A 93 13.94 -5.65 -21.67
C TYR A 93 14.69 -5.77 -23.01
N LEU A 94 15.16 -4.64 -23.57
CA LEU A 94 15.96 -4.60 -24.80
C LEU A 94 17.37 -5.18 -24.62
N ASP A 95 17.88 -5.24 -23.39
CA ASP A 95 19.22 -5.76 -23.10
C ASP A 95 19.24 -7.31 -23.03
N LEU A 96 18.08 -7.95 -23.19
CA LEU A 96 17.92 -9.39 -23.15
C LEU A 96 18.19 -10.02 -24.52
N GLU A 97 18.56 -11.30 -24.51
CA GLU A 97 18.73 -12.09 -25.72
C GLU A 97 17.36 -12.40 -26.36
N TRP A 98 17.06 -11.72 -27.45
CA TRP A 98 15.86 -11.94 -28.27
C TRP A 98 16.21 -12.58 -29.62
N PRO A 99 15.25 -13.24 -30.29
CA PRO A 99 15.41 -13.62 -31.70
C PRO A 99 15.72 -12.41 -32.58
N ASP A 100 16.54 -12.60 -33.62
CA ASP A 100 16.96 -11.53 -34.53
C ASP A 100 15.77 -10.87 -35.28
N ASP A 101 14.65 -11.58 -35.41
CA ASP A 101 13.43 -11.13 -36.10
C ASP A 101 12.34 -10.61 -35.15
N VAL A 102 12.69 -10.29 -33.90
CA VAL A 102 11.69 -9.83 -32.92
C VAL A 102 11.11 -8.46 -33.30
N GLU A 103 9.79 -8.34 -33.23
CA GLU A 103 9.05 -7.10 -33.35
C GLU A 103 8.31 -6.80 -32.04
N PHE A 104 8.45 -5.57 -31.53
CA PHE A 104 7.75 -5.11 -30.33
C PHE A 104 6.57 -4.22 -30.68
N VAL A 105 5.40 -4.55 -30.16
CA VAL A 105 4.18 -3.76 -30.28
C VAL A 105 3.86 -3.14 -28.92
N PHE A 106 3.79 -1.81 -28.89
CA PHE A 106 3.56 -1.03 -27.68
C PHE A 106 2.07 -0.72 -27.53
N SER A 107 1.49 -1.13 -26.41
CA SER A 107 0.18 -0.66 -25.97
C SER A 107 0.36 0.21 -24.72
N PRO A 108 -0.67 0.99 -24.31
CA PRO A 108 -0.63 1.74 -23.04
C PRO A 108 -0.43 0.87 -21.79
N PHE A 109 -0.58 -0.45 -21.91
CA PHE A 109 -0.65 -1.37 -20.79
C PHE A 109 0.53 -2.33 -20.74
N VAL A 110 0.95 -2.85 -21.90
CA VAL A 110 1.93 -3.93 -21.99
C VAL A 110 2.69 -3.88 -23.31
N ILE A 111 3.91 -4.42 -23.31
CA ILE A 111 4.73 -4.57 -24.51
C ILE A 111 4.63 -6.02 -24.98
N SER A 112 4.17 -6.21 -26.22
CA SER A 112 3.99 -7.52 -26.84
C SER A 112 5.12 -7.79 -27.82
N ALA A 113 5.75 -8.96 -27.72
CA ALA A 113 6.83 -9.38 -28.60
C ALA A 113 6.36 -10.47 -29.59
N PHE A 114 6.64 -10.25 -30.86
CA PHE A 114 6.34 -11.12 -31.97
C PHE A 114 7.62 -11.60 -32.64
N SER A 115 7.66 -12.86 -33.09
CA SER A 115 8.73 -13.40 -33.94
C SER A 115 8.06 -14.36 -34.91
N GLN A 116 8.45 -14.31 -36.19
CA GLN A 116 7.79 -15.05 -37.28
C GLN A 116 6.27 -14.85 -37.31
N ASN A 117 5.80 -13.63 -37.06
CA ASN A 117 4.37 -13.25 -36.97
C ASN A 117 3.58 -14.01 -35.87
N ARG A 118 4.27 -14.57 -34.87
CA ARG A 118 3.69 -15.24 -33.70
C ARG A 118 3.93 -14.41 -32.44
N TYR A 119 2.86 -14.11 -31.71
CA TYR A 119 2.94 -13.55 -30.37
C TYR A 119 3.52 -14.59 -29.41
N PHE A 120 4.73 -14.37 -28.89
CA PHE A 120 5.43 -15.37 -28.09
C PHE A 120 5.90 -14.86 -26.73
N ALA A 121 5.92 -13.54 -26.50
CA ALA A 121 6.24 -13.02 -25.18
C ALA A 121 5.51 -11.72 -24.85
N ARG A 122 5.29 -11.51 -23.55
CA ARG A 122 4.65 -10.33 -22.97
C ARG A 122 5.55 -9.75 -21.89
N VAL A 123 5.92 -8.48 -22.03
CA VAL A 123 6.78 -7.78 -21.07
C VAL A 123 5.91 -6.88 -20.19
N GLU A 124 5.91 -7.15 -18.89
CA GLU A 124 5.13 -6.41 -17.89
C GLU A 124 6.06 -5.45 -17.13
N LEU A 125 5.64 -4.20 -17.01
CA LEU A 125 6.38 -3.11 -16.35
C LEU A 125 5.68 -2.66 -15.07
N SER A 126 6.44 -2.06 -14.15
CA SER A 126 5.91 -1.43 -12.94
C SER A 126 5.26 -0.08 -13.26
N GLN A 127 4.56 0.52 -12.30
CA GLN A 127 4.03 1.89 -12.43
C GLN A 127 5.15 2.92 -12.69
N GLU A 128 6.36 2.65 -12.22
CA GLU A 128 7.55 3.48 -12.45
C GLU A 128 8.28 3.14 -13.77
N GLY A 129 7.71 2.28 -14.62
CA GLY A 129 8.26 1.94 -15.93
C GLY A 129 9.42 0.94 -15.92
N THR A 130 9.65 0.25 -14.80
CA THR A 130 10.75 -0.71 -14.67
C THR A 130 10.31 -2.15 -14.97
N LEU A 131 11.22 -2.99 -15.45
CA LEU A 131 10.91 -4.39 -15.80
C LEU A 131 10.52 -5.21 -14.56
N LEU A 132 9.31 -5.79 -14.57
CA LEU A 132 8.86 -6.71 -13.52
C LEU A 132 9.12 -8.16 -13.93
N TRP A 133 8.46 -8.62 -14.99
CA TRP A 133 8.62 -9.96 -15.52
C TRP A 133 8.30 -10.03 -17.01
N ILE A 134 8.70 -11.14 -17.62
CA ILE A 134 8.38 -11.48 -19.00
C ILE A 134 7.70 -12.85 -19.01
N ASP A 135 6.48 -12.90 -19.55
CA ASP A 135 5.76 -14.13 -19.84
C ASP A 135 6.15 -14.63 -21.22
N PHE A 136 6.66 -15.86 -21.32
CA PHE A 136 6.88 -16.56 -22.57
C PHE A 136 5.73 -17.54 -22.81
N LEU A 137 5.14 -17.46 -24.01
CA LEU A 137 3.93 -18.17 -24.38
C LEU A 137 4.26 -19.45 -25.16
N GLY A 138 3.49 -20.51 -24.87
CA GLY A 138 3.49 -21.76 -25.63
C GLY A 138 2.77 -21.61 -26.98
N GLU A 139 2.77 -22.67 -27.78
CA GLU A 139 2.05 -22.70 -29.06
C GLU A 139 0.53 -22.59 -28.90
N ASP A 140 0.01 -22.94 -27.73
CA ASP A 140 -1.39 -22.80 -27.35
C ASP A 140 -1.76 -21.37 -26.90
N GLY A 141 -0.79 -20.44 -26.91
CA GLY A 141 -0.96 -19.06 -26.46
C GLY A 141 -0.98 -18.90 -24.93
N LYS A 142 -0.83 -19.98 -24.17
CA LYS A 142 -0.80 -19.94 -22.70
C LYS A 142 0.60 -19.62 -22.21
N THR A 143 0.70 -19.08 -20.99
CA THR A 143 2.02 -18.81 -20.38
C THR A 143 2.69 -20.14 -20.06
N ALA A 144 3.85 -20.39 -20.68
CA ALA A 144 4.68 -21.57 -20.41
C ALA A 144 5.74 -21.27 -19.34
N GLN A 145 6.30 -20.05 -19.37
CA GLN A 145 7.32 -19.61 -18.43
C GLN A 145 7.15 -18.13 -18.09
N ARG A 146 7.39 -17.76 -16.82
CA ARG A 146 7.48 -16.35 -16.40
C ARG A 146 8.87 -16.10 -15.82
N LYS A 147 9.63 -15.20 -16.43
CA LYS A 147 10.93 -14.75 -15.95
C LYS A 147 10.75 -13.50 -15.09
N ILE A 148 11.07 -13.57 -13.80
CA ILE A 148 10.90 -12.50 -12.82
C ILE A 148 12.24 -11.80 -12.58
N PHE A 149 12.24 -10.48 -12.76
CA PHE A 149 13.43 -9.64 -12.63
C PHE A 149 13.43 -8.90 -11.30
N ASP A 150 14.61 -8.83 -10.70
CA ASP A 150 14.85 -8.12 -9.46
C ASP A 150 15.31 -6.69 -9.76
N ASP A 151 14.92 -5.72 -8.92
CA ASP A 151 15.16 -4.28 -9.18
C ASP A 151 16.66 -3.88 -9.14
N ARG A 152 17.55 -4.82 -8.82
CA ARG A 152 19.01 -4.69 -8.99
C ARG A 152 19.47 -5.03 -10.41
N GLY A 153 18.56 -5.37 -11.32
CA GLY A 153 18.83 -5.55 -12.75
C GLY A 153 19.30 -6.95 -13.15
N PHE A 154 18.76 -8.00 -12.55
CA PHE A 154 19.08 -9.39 -12.93
C PHE A 154 17.85 -10.31 -12.88
N LEU A 155 17.94 -11.47 -13.56
CA LEU A 155 16.91 -12.51 -13.50
C LEU A 155 16.95 -13.21 -12.13
N SER A 156 15.94 -13.00 -11.30
CA SER A 156 15.91 -13.55 -9.95
C SER A 156 15.27 -14.93 -9.87
N SER A 157 14.19 -15.17 -10.61
CA SER A 157 13.58 -16.49 -10.70
C SER A 157 12.81 -16.71 -11.98
N THR A 158 12.59 -17.98 -12.34
CA THR A 158 11.69 -18.40 -13.42
C THR A 158 10.62 -19.33 -12.89
N LEU A 159 9.35 -18.99 -13.13
CA LEU A 159 8.20 -19.86 -12.92
C LEU A 159 7.93 -20.67 -14.18
N PHE A 160 7.58 -21.94 -14.02
CA PHE A 160 7.19 -22.84 -15.10
C PHE A 160 5.76 -23.30 -14.87
N PHE A 161 4.97 -23.28 -15.95
CA PHE A 161 3.54 -23.54 -15.91
C PHE A 161 3.18 -24.80 -16.68
N GLU A 162 2.26 -25.59 -16.12
CA GLU A 162 1.55 -26.67 -16.80
C GLU A 162 0.06 -26.48 -16.52
N GLU A 163 -0.79 -26.50 -17.55
CA GLU A 163 -2.23 -26.25 -17.43
C GLU A 163 -2.56 -24.97 -16.61
N GLU A 164 -1.81 -23.89 -16.85
CA GLU A 164 -1.94 -22.58 -16.18
C GLU A 164 -1.64 -22.58 -14.68
N ARG A 165 -1.10 -23.69 -14.14
CA ARG A 165 -0.64 -23.80 -12.77
C ARG A 165 0.87 -23.80 -12.70
N VAL A 166 1.44 -23.13 -11.70
CA VAL A 166 2.89 -23.18 -11.47
C VAL A 166 3.26 -24.54 -10.90
N VAL A 167 4.10 -25.28 -11.64
CA VAL A 167 4.60 -26.59 -11.22
C VAL A 167 6.01 -26.52 -10.66
N ARG A 168 6.79 -25.50 -11.04
CA ARG A 168 8.18 -25.32 -10.63
C ARG A 168 8.56 -23.85 -10.59
N GLN A 169 9.38 -23.48 -9.60
CA GLN A 169 10.12 -22.22 -9.57
C GLN A 169 11.61 -22.48 -9.40
N ASP A 170 12.41 -21.88 -10.28
CA ASP A 170 13.87 -21.89 -10.21
C ASP A 170 14.36 -20.49 -9.82
N PHE A 171 15.20 -20.39 -8.80
CA PHE A 171 15.81 -19.14 -8.33
C PHE A 171 17.29 -19.10 -8.71
N PHE A 172 17.78 -17.91 -9.06
CA PHE A 172 19.13 -17.69 -9.56
C PHE A 172 19.91 -16.71 -8.71
N ASP A 173 21.23 -16.82 -8.71
CA ASP A 173 22.09 -15.72 -8.24
C ASP A 173 22.27 -14.64 -9.33
N MET A 174 22.99 -13.56 -9.01
CA MET A 174 23.24 -12.47 -9.97
C MET A 174 24.05 -12.90 -11.20
N ALA A 175 24.71 -14.06 -11.16
CA ALA A 175 25.44 -14.63 -12.30
C ALA A 175 24.57 -15.58 -13.15
N GLY A 176 23.27 -15.71 -12.83
CA GLY A 176 22.34 -16.58 -13.54
C GLY A 176 22.46 -18.06 -13.17
N ARG A 177 23.19 -18.42 -12.10
CA ARG A 177 23.36 -19.81 -11.68
C ARG A 177 22.19 -20.24 -10.80
N LEU A 178 21.66 -21.44 -11.04
CA LEU A 178 20.59 -22.03 -10.22
C LEU A 178 21.06 -22.23 -8.78
N VAL A 179 20.31 -21.68 -7.82
CA VAL A 179 20.62 -21.73 -6.38
C VAL A 179 19.52 -22.40 -5.55
N LEU A 180 18.27 -22.30 -5.96
CA LEU A 180 17.13 -22.96 -5.31
C LEU A 180 16.15 -23.43 -6.39
N ARG A 181 15.58 -24.62 -6.21
CA ARG A 181 14.50 -25.14 -7.04
C ARG A 181 13.37 -25.61 -6.14
N ASN A 182 12.20 -25.03 -6.34
CA ASN A 182 10.96 -25.45 -5.71
C ASN A 182 10.13 -26.22 -6.75
N ARG A 183 10.00 -27.55 -6.59
CA ARG A 183 9.10 -28.38 -7.38
C ARG A 183 7.78 -28.49 -6.61
N ILE A 184 6.85 -27.61 -6.94
CA ILE A 184 5.62 -27.40 -6.19
C ILE A 184 4.75 -28.66 -6.24
N ALA A 185 4.60 -29.28 -7.41
CA ALA A 185 3.82 -30.51 -7.58
C ALA A 185 4.39 -31.72 -6.80
N GLU A 186 5.71 -31.76 -6.59
CA GLU A 186 6.40 -32.84 -5.88
C GLU A 186 6.61 -32.54 -4.39
N GLY A 187 6.31 -31.31 -3.94
CA GLY A 187 6.63 -30.84 -2.58
C GLY A 187 8.13 -30.85 -2.27
N LYS A 188 8.99 -30.66 -3.28
CA LYS A 188 10.45 -30.84 -3.15
C LYS A 188 11.20 -29.52 -3.31
N LEU A 189 11.91 -29.11 -2.25
CA LEU A 189 12.71 -27.89 -2.22
C LEU A 189 14.21 -28.19 -2.10
N GLU A 190 14.99 -27.87 -3.14
CA GLU A 190 16.40 -28.22 -3.24
C GLU A 190 17.28 -27.00 -3.47
N ARG A 191 18.31 -26.83 -2.64
CA ARG A 191 19.34 -25.81 -2.80
C ARG A 191 20.54 -26.38 -3.54
N PHE A 192 21.00 -25.63 -4.54
CA PHE A 192 22.11 -25.99 -5.41
C PHE A 192 23.37 -25.20 -5.08
N SER A 193 24.52 -25.81 -5.39
CA SER A 193 25.82 -25.15 -5.41
C SER A 193 26.68 -25.83 -6.47
N ASN A 194 27.24 -25.04 -7.40
CA ASN A 194 28.03 -25.54 -8.53
C ASN A 194 27.32 -26.68 -9.30
N GLY A 195 26.02 -26.54 -9.54
CA GLY A 195 25.21 -27.51 -10.30
C GLY A 195 24.81 -28.77 -9.53
N THR A 196 25.22 -28.94 -8.27
CA THR A 196 24.88 -30.11 -7.44
C THR A 196 23.94 -29.74 -6.30
N VAL A 197 23.07 -30.68 -5.89
CA VAL A 197 22.19 -30.49 -4.73
C VAL A 197 23.05 -30.48 -3.47
N LYS A 198 23.11 -29.32 -2.81
CA LYS A 198 23.85 -29.12 -1.56
C LYS A 198 22.98 -29.45 -0.34
N ARG A 199 21.67 -29.18 -0.43
CA ARG A 199 20.73 -29.39 0.67
C ARG A 199 19.30 -29.53 0.13
N ALA A 200 18.53 -30.44 0.71
CA ALA A 200 17.08 -30.47 0.55
C ALA A 200 16.41 -29.93 1.82
N TYR A 201 15.28 -29.27 1.64
CA TYR A 201 14.38 -28.80 2.70
C TYR A 201 13.04 -29.52 2.54
N ALA A 202 12.40 -29.83 3.66
CA ALA A 202 11.07 -30.41 3.71
C ALA A 202 10.00 -29.40 3.27
N SER A 203 10.21 -28.11 3.54
CA SER A 203 9.31 -27.03 3.13
C SER A 203 10.02 -25.67 3.10
N GLU A 204 9.34 -24.66 2.55
CA GLU A 204 9.80 -23.27 2.59
C GLU A 204 9.89 -22.75 4.03
N GLU A 205 8.97 -23.13 4.91
CA GLU A 205 8.99 -22.78 6.34
C GLU A 205 10.25 -23.28 7.04
N GLU A 206 10.66 -24.53 6.76
CA GLU A 206 11.89 -25.08 7.34
C GLU A 206 13.12 -24.31 6.84
N MET A 207 13.13 -23.94 5.56
CA MET A 207 14.20 -23.12 4.99
C MET A 207 14.26 -21.75 5.67
N ILE A 208 13.13 -21.05 5.74
CA ILE A 208 13.00 -19.71 6.34
C ILE A 208 13.41 -19.74 7.81
N SER A 209 12.89 -20.70 8.58
CA SER A 209 13.21 -20.88 10.00
C SER A 209 14.73 -21.06 10.22
N LYS A 210 15.39 -21.89 9.41
CA LYS A 210 16.85 -22.09 9.51
C LYS A 210 17.65 -20.83 9.16
N VAL A 211 17.24 -20.10 8.13
CA VAL A 211 17.95 -18.89 7.69
C VAL A 211 17.76 -17.75 8.70
N LEU A 212 16.53 -17.50 9.15
CA LEU A 212 16.21 -16.51 10.18
C LEU A 212 16.90 -16.83 11.50
N GLY A 213 16.81 -18.09 11.96
CA GLY A 213 17.44 -18.52 13.21
C GLY A 213 18.96 -18.35 13.20
N LYS A 214 19.61 -18.60 12.06
CA LYS A 214 21.06 -18.35 11.91
C LYS A 214 21.40 -16.86 12.06
N HIS A 215 20.66 -15.98 11.39
CA HIS A 215 20.87 -14.52 11.47
C HIS A 215 20.66 -13.97 12.88
N LEU A 216 19.60 -14.40 13.56
CA LEU A 216 19.33 -14.00 14.93
C LEU A 216 20.34 -14.60 15.91
N THR A 217 20.87 -15.80 15.68
CA THR A 217 21.92 -16.36 16.55
C THR A 217 23.23 -15.56 16.48
N SER A 218 23.56 -14.98 15.31
CA SER A 218 24.71 -14.08 15.15
C SER A 218 24.47 -12.66 15.67
N SER A 219 23.25 -12.33 16.11
CA SER A 219 22.84 -10.99 16.55
C SER A 219 22.82 -10.88 18.09
N ALA A 220 22.85 -9.65 18.62
CA ALA A 220 22.82 -9.42 20.07
C ALA A 220 21.53 -9.97 20.70
N LYS A 221 21.61 -10.42 21.96
CA LYS A 221 20.44 -10.91 22.71
C LYS A 221 19.56 -9.78 23.26
N GLU A 222 20.12 -8.58 23.42
CA GLU A 222 19.40 -7.38 23.86
C GLU A 222 18.57 -6.73 22.74
N ASP A 223 18.65 -7.25 21.50
CA ASP A 223 17.84 -6.76 20.39
C ASP A 223 16.36 -7.04 20.65
N THR A 224 15.51 -6.05 20.39
CA THR A 224 14.06 -6.20 20.46
C THR A 224 13.53 -6.60 19.09
N ILE A 225 12.73 -7.66 19.03
CA ILE A 225 12.10 -8.16 17.81
C ILE A 225 10.65 -7.69 17.78
N ILE A 226 10.29 -6.88 16.79
CA ILE A 226 8.92 -6.46 16.51
C ILE A 226 8.39 -7.34 15.39
N ILE A 227 7.27 -8.02 15.62
CA ILE A 227 6.66 -8.94 14.66
C ILE A 227 5.30 -8.38 14.28
N ALA A 228 5.09 -8.15 12.98
CA ALA A 228 3.81 -7.75 12.45
C ALA A 228 2.92 -8.99 12.34
N SER A 229 2.08 -9.22 13.35
CA SER A 229 1.39 -10.49 13.62
C SER A 229 0.63 -11.02 12.41
N LYS A 230 0.98 -12.24 11.99
CA LYS A 230 0.23 -13.05 11.03
C LYS A 230 0.48 -14.53 11.29
N GLU A 231 -0.58 -15.33 11.25
CA GLU A 231 -0.55 -16.79 11.46
C GLU A 231 0.56 -17.49 10.66
N GLN A 232 0.77 -17.01 9.43
CA GLN A 232 1.75 -17.55 8.51
C GLN A 232 3.18 -17.62 9.08
N HIS A 233 3.62 -16.63 9.85
CA HIS A 233 5.02 -16.54 10.31
C HIS A 233 5.19 -16.49 11.83
N ASN A 234 4.13 -16.31 12.63
CA ASN A 234 4.23 -16.05 14.06
C ASN A 234 5.03 -17.14 14.78
N ALA A 235 4.68 -18.41 14.56
CA ALA A 235 5.38 -19.54 15.14
C ALA A 235 6.89 -19.56 14.79
N ILE A 236 7.24 -19.26 13.53
CA ILE A 236 8.64 -19.24 13.07
C ILE A 236 9.40 -18.08 13.71
N ALA A 237 8.80 -16.89 13.70
CA ALA A 237 9.39 -15.66 14.20
C ALA A 237 9.58 -15.70 15.73
N ILE A 238 8.54 -16.07 16.48
CA ILE A 238 8.58 -16.21 17.95
C ILE A 238 9.59 -17.27 18.36
N GLN A 239 9.62 -18.42 17.69
CA GLN A 239 10.60 -19.47 17.97
C GLN A 239 12.04 -18.98 17.74
N ALA A 240 12.30 -18.23 16.67
CA ALA A 240 13.63 -17.68 16.37
C ALA A 240 14.02 -16.54 17.33
N ALA A 241 13.05 -15.81 17.88
CA ALA A 241 13.23 -14.74 18.84
C ALA A 241 13.38 -15.20 20.30
N LYS A 242 13.32 -16.51 20.58
CA LYS A 242 13.43 -17.05 21.96
C LYS A 242 14.63 -16.48 22.72
N GLY A 243 14.35 -15.98 23.93
CA GLY A 243 15.35 -15.36 24.81
C GLY A 243 15.62 -13.88 24.52
N ARG A 244 14.81 -13.23 23.67
CA ARG A 244 14.84 -11.79 23.39
C ARG A 244 13.52 -11.12 23.78
N SER A 245 13.52 -9.78 23.80
CA SER A 245 12.29 -9.01 23.93
C SER A 245 11.49 -9.10 22.63
N VAL A 246 10.22 -9.51 22.71
CA VAL A 246 9.31 -9.62 21.57
C VAL A 246 8.16 -8.61 21.73
N VAL A 247 7.85 -7.90 20.65
CA VAL A 247 6.66 -7.05 20.52
C VAL A 247 5.81 -7.61 19.39
N LEU A 248 4.52 -7.82 19.63
CA LEU A 248 3.56 -8.24 18.60
C LEU A 248 2.72 -7.05 18.16
N SER A 249 2.67 -6.78 16.86
CA SER A 249 1.90 -5.69 16.26
C SER A 249 0.72 -6.24 15.48
N TYR A 250 -0.50 -5.85 15.85
CA TYR A 250 -1.75 -6.23 15.18
C TYR A 250 -2.29 -5.03 14.40
N PHE A 251 -2.58 -5.25 13.13
CA PHE A 251 -2.98 -4.20 12.18
C PHE A 251 -4.11 -4.72 11.30
N GLU A 252 -5.23 -3.99 11.29
CA GLU A 252 -6.45 -4.37 10.57
C GLU A 252 -6.85 -5.84 10.85
N ASP A 253 -7.33 -6.55 9.82
CA ASP A 253 -7.76 -7.94 9.88
C ASP A 253 -6.65 -8.92 9.47
N ARG A 254 -5.37 -8.49 9.55
CA ARG A 254 -4.21 -9.32 9.17
C ARG A 254 -4.11 -10.62 9.97
N PHE A 255 -4.55 -10.58 11.23
CA PHE A 255 -4.63 -11.73 12.12
C PHE A 255 -6.08 -11.96 12.50
N ASP A 256 -6.57 -13.19 12.33
CA ASP A 256 -7.92 -13.57 12.70
C ASP A 256 -8.03 -13.70 14.23
N LEU A 257 -8.61 -12.69 14.88
CA LEU A 257 -8.80 -12.66 16.34
C LEU A 257 -9.76 -13.75 16.85
N SER A 258 -10.51 -14.43 15.97
CA SER A 258 -11.35 -15.57 16.38
C SER A 258 -10.52 -16.80 16.78
N LYS A 259 -9.23 -16.85 16.42
CA LYS A 259 -8.30 -17.91 16.80
C LYS A 259 -7.73 -17.67 18.20
N GLU A 260 -8.60 -17.74 19.20
CA GLU A 260 -8.27 -17.40 20.58
C GLU A 260 -7.09 -18.21 21.14
N GLU A 261 -6.99 -19.51 20.84
CA GLU A 261 -5.90 -20.37 21.34
C GLU A 261 -4.52 -19.93 20.78
N GLU A 262 -4.44 -19.65 19.48
CA GLU A 262 -3.22 -19.17 18.82
C GLU A 262 -2.85 -17.78 19.35
N LEU A 263 -3.84 -16.89 19.48
CA LEU A 263 -3.65 -15.54 20.03
C LEU A 263 -3.11 -15.59 21.46
N GLN A 264 -3.68 -16.41 22.34
CA GLN A 264 -3.20 -16.59 23.71
C GLN A 264 -1.79 -17.18 23.76
N GLN A 265 -1.50 -18.16 22.90
CA GLN A 265 -0.17 -18.76 22.82
C GLN A 265 0.87 -17.72 22.39
N ASP A 266 0.63 -16.99 21.31
CA ASP A 266 1.59 -16.02 20.76
C ASP A 266 1.82 -14.86 21.74
N THR A 267 0.75 -14.30 22.29
CA THR A 267 0.81 -13.15 23.22
C THR A 267 1.49 -13.48 24.54
N SER A 268 1.53 -14.75 24.95
CA SER A 268 2.27 -15.18 26.14
C SER A 268 3.79 -15.01 26.02
N PHE A 269 4.33 -14.93 24.80
CA PHE A 269 5.75 -14.70 24.54
C PHE A 269 6.09 -13.21 24.38
N ALA A 270 5.09 -12.34 24.21
CA ALA A 270 5.29 -10.92 23.98
C ALA A 270 5.47 -10.15 25.29
N LYS A 271 6.37 -9.17 25.27
CA LYS A 271 6.50 -8.17 26.35
C LYS A 271 5.55 -6.98 26.17
N LEU A 272 5.16 -6.72 24.92
CA LEU A 272 4.26 -5.64 24.56
C LEU A 272 3.43 -6.09 23.36
N ILE A 273 2.14 -5.76 23.40
CA ILE A 273 1.24 -5.88 22.27
C ILE A 273 0.94 -4.47 21.78
N VAL A 274 1.06 -4.28 20.49
CA VAL A 274 0.74 -3.04 19.80
C VAL A 274 -0.45 -3.32 18.91
N THR A 275 -1.42 -2.43 18.92
CA THR A 275 -2.54 -2.49 17.99
C THR A 275 -2.59 -1.20 17.21
N ASP A 276 -3.15 -1.27 16.00
CA ASP A 276 -3.50 -0.08 15.24
C ASP A 276 -4.48 0.83 16.00
N THR A 277 -5.30 0.24 16.87
CA THR A 277 -6.53 0.88 17.36
C THR A 277 -6.98 0.38 18.73
N GLU A 278 -7.71 1.23 19.47
CA GLU A 278 -8.23 0.90 20.81
C GLU A 278 -9.27 -0.25 20.78
N HIS A 279 -10.05 -0.39 19.70
CA HIS A 279 -11.03 -1.47 19.57
C HIS A 279 -10.34 -2.84 19.51
N THR A 280 -9.35 -3.00 18.62
CA THR A 280 -8.52 -4.20 18.54
C THR A 280 -7.83 -4.45 19.87
N ALA A 281 -7.33 -3.40 20.54
CA ALA A 281 -6.74 -3.53 21.87
C ALA A 281 -7.73 -4.11 22.90
N ARG A 282 -8.99 -3.63 22.92
CA ARG A 282 -10.03 -4.15 23.81
C ARG A 282 -10.36 -5.61 23.53
N GLN A 283 -10.55 -5.99 22.27
CA GLN A 283 -10.81 -7.37 21.89
C GLN A 283 -9.68 -8.31 22.33
N ILE A 284 -8.42 -7.93 22.08
CA ILE A 284 -7.26 -8.72 22.53
C ILE A 284 -7.19 -8.76 24.06
N ARG A 285 -7.48 -7.66 24.77
CA ARG A 285 -7.52 -7.66 26.26
C ARG A 285 -8.56 -8.64 26.80
N GLU A 286 -9.73 -8.72 26.18
CA GLU A 286 -10.80 -9.65 26.58
C GLU A 286 -10.36 -11.11 26.44
N ILE A 287 -9.65 -11.45 25.36
CA ILE A 287 -9.19 -12.82 25.08
C ILE A 287 -7.96 -13.20 25.94
N VAL A 288 -7.00 -12.29 26.11
CA VAL A 288 -5.69 -12.56 26.74
C VAL A 288 -5.70 -12.30 28.26
N GLY A 289 -6.72 -11.60 28.78
CA GLY A 289 -6.91 -11.37 30.22
C GLY A 289 -5.91 -10.38 30.83
N GLY A 290 -5.36 -9.46 30.03
CA GLY A 290 -4.56 -8.32 30.52
C GLY A 290 -3.16 -8.62 31.08
N LYS A 291 -2.63 -9.82 30.86
CA LYS A 291 -1.29 -10.23 31.35
C LYS A 291 -0.13 -9.48 30.68
N THR A 292 -0.32 -9.07 29.44
CA THR A 292 0.68 -8.38 28.62
C THR A 292 0.22 -6.95 28.38
N PRO A 293 1.08 -5.93 28.58
CA PRO A 293 0.75 -4.56 28.24
C PRO A 293 0.28 -4.43 26.78
N ILE A 294 -0.84 -3.75 26.57
CA ILE A 294 -1.41 -3.50 25.24
C ILE A 294 -1.50 -2.00 25.02
N TYR A 295 -0.91 -1.54 23.92
CA TYR A 295 -0.83 -0.13 23.55
C TYR A 295 -1.31 0.10 22.13
N ASP A 296 -2.30 0.97 21.95
CA ASP A 296 -2.81 1.33 20.63
C ASP A 296 -2.03 2.49 20.01
N ILE A 297 -1.74 2.38 18.71
CA ILE A 297 -1.05 3.37 17.90
C ILE A 297 -1.74 3.48 16.57
N SER A 298 -2.44 4.59 16.39
CA SER A 298 -2.94 4.96 15.07
C SER A 298 -1.78 5.23 14.12
N PRO A 299 -1.79 4.62 12.93
CA PRO A 299 -0.70 4.80 12.00
C PRO A 299 -0.80 6.11 11.22
N PHE A 300 0.31 6.83 11.08
CA PHE A 300 0.39 8.10 10.36
C PHE A 300 1.44 8.04 9.25
N ASP A 301 1.12 8.60 8.10
CA ASP A 301 2.04 8.64 6.98
C ASP A 301 2.76 9.99 6.90
N THR A 302 3.98 10.03 7.41
CA THR A 302 4.81 11.25 7.40
C THR A 302 5.37 11.62 6.01
N ARG A 303 5.00 10.91 4.92
CA ARG A 303 5.33 11.33 3.54
C ARG A 303 4.46 12.52 3.13
N LEU A 304 3.28 12.63 3.72
CA LEU A 304 2.39 13.75 3.47
C LEU A 304 2.94 14.98 4.17
N SER A 305 3.10 16.05 3.40
CA SER A 305 3.29 17.39 3.94
C SER A 305 1.92 18.00 4.25
N LEU A 306 1.87 18.92 5.22
CA LEU A 306 0.69 19.76 5.42
C LEU A 306 0.24 20.37 4.09
N GLY A 307 -1.04 20.21 3.76
CA GLY A 307 -1.61 20.58 2.48
C GLY A 307 -1.41 22.07 2.16
N LYS A 308 -1.26 22.41 0.87
CA LYS A 308 -1.04 23.78 0.41
C LYS A 308 -2.31 24.52 0.02
N SER A 309 -3.48 23.97 0.34
CA SER A 309 -4.79 24.53 -0.03
C SER A 309 -5.01 25.97 0.46
N GLN A 310 -4.33 26.43 1.51
CA GLN A 310 -4.36 27.84 1.95
C GLN A 310 -3.80 28.83 0.91
N ARG A 311 -2.98 28.37 -0.02
CA ARG A 311 -2.33 29.19 -1.07
C ARG A 311 -3.09 29.16 -2.39
N ILE A 312 -4.23 28.48 -2.42
CA ILE A 312 -5.02 28.21 -3.61
C ILE A 312 -6.38 28.84 -3.38
N ARG A 313 -6.89 29.52 -4.41
CA ARG A 313 -8.19 30.18 -4.33
C ARG A 313 -9.31 29.15 -4.37
N GLU A 314 -9.17 28.16 -5.23
CA GLU A 314 -10.13 27.08 -5.39
C GLU A 314 -10.22 26.20 -4.13
N LEU A 315 -11.44 25.93 -3.70
CA LEU A 315 -11.74 25.03 -2.59
C LEU A 315 -12.01 23.63 -3.15
N LYS A 316 -10.95 22.85 -3.33
CA LYS A 316 -11.02 21.49 -3.89
C LYS A 316 -11.57 20.50 -2.86
N VAL A 317 -12.68 19.85 -3.18
CA VAL A 317 -13.28 18.78 -2.38
C VAL A 317 -13.00 17.45 -3.06
N PHE A 318 -12.29 16.55 -2.39
CA PHE A 318 -12.04 15.21 -2.91
C PHE A 318 -13.12 14.25 -2.43
N MET A 319 -13.73 13.52 -3.36
CA MET A 319 -14.83 12.59 -3.10
C MET A 319 -14.57 11.25 -3.81
N PRO A 320 -14.14 10.20 -3.10
CA PRO A 320 -14.07 8.86 -3.67
C PRO A 320 -15.48 8.34 -3.99
N ILE A 321 -15.69 7.78 -5.19
CA ILE A 321 -17.03 7.38 -5.66
C ILE A 321 -17.24 5.87 -5.78
N ASP A 322 -16.16 5.08 -5.88
CA ASP A 322 -16.24 3.65 -6.19
C ASP A 322 -17.08 2.84 -5.19
N PHE A 323 -16.98 3.17 -3.89
CA PHE A 323 -17.69 2.48 -2.81
C PHE A 323 -18.94 3.25 -2.33
N LEU A 324 -19.31 4.32 -3.02
CA LEU A 324 -20.48 5.11 -2.67
C LEU A 324 -21.70 4.60 -3.45
N GLU A 325 -22.48 3.75 -2.80
CA GLU A 325 -23.66 3.13 -3.38
C GLU A 325 -24.89 4.05 -3.41
N GLU A 326 -25.87 3.74 -4.26
CA GLU A 326 -27.19 4.38 -4.20
C GLU A 326 -28.00 3.86 -3.00
N PRO A 327 -28.83 4.69 -2.34
CA PRO A 327 -29.17 6.07 -2.70
C PRO A 327 -28.22 7.13 -2.10
N PHE A 328 -27.19 6.71 -1.34
CA PHE A 328 -26.28 7.62 -0.64
C PHE A 328 -25.51 8.52 -1.60
N ARG A 329 -25.04 7.97 -2.72
CA ARG A 329 -24.39 8.71 -3.80
C ARG A 329 -25.24 9.84 -4.33
N GLY A 330 -26.49 9.54 -4.71
CA GLY A 330 -27.43 10.55 -5.22
C GLY A 330 -27.64 11.70 -4.22
N TYR A 331 -27.87 11.38 -2.94
CA TYR A 331 -28.06 12.39 -1.90
C TYR A 331 -26.82 13.27 -1.68
N ALA A 332 -25.63 12.67 -1.62
CA ALA A 332 -24.37 13.40 -1.47
C ALA A 332 -24.12 14.35 -2.65
N LEU A 333 -24.30 13.85 -3.90
CA LEU A 333 -24.14 14.64 -5.12
C LEU A 333 -25.13 15.80 -5.19
N THR A 334 -26.40 15.58 -4.87
CA THR A 334 -27.42 16.64 -4.82
C THR A 334 -26.98 17.78 -3.89
N GLN A 335 -26.46 17.46 -2.71
CA GLN A 335 -26.07 18.47 -1.72
C GLN A 335 -24.80 19.23 -2.09
N ILE A 336 -23.79 18.54 -2.60
CA ILE A 336 -22.56 19.23 -3.03
C ILE A 336 -22.80 20.09 -4.27
N PHE A 337 -23.63 19.66 -5.21
CA PHE A 337 -23.98 20.49 -6.37
C PHE A 337 -24.71 21.77 -5.97
N ALA A 338 -25.71 21.66 -5.09
CA ALA A 338 -26.41 22.82 -4.56
C ALA A 338 -25.47 23.78 -3.80
N PHE A 339 -24.47 23.23 -3.09
CA PHE A 339 -23.44 24.03 -2.43
C PHE A 339 -22.51 24.72 -3.44
N MET A 340 -22.09 24.02 -4.50
CA MET A 340 -21.23 24.55 -5.56
C MET A 340 -21.89 25.67 -6.38
N GLN A 341 -23.22 25.63 -6.57
CA GLN A 341 -23.95 26.73 -7.23
C GLN A 341 -23.86 28.04 -6.45
N LYS A 342 -23.89 27.97 -5.12
CA LYS A 342 -23.78 29.14 -4.23
C LYS A 342 -22.34 29.60 -4.02
N ASN A 343 -21.37 28.71 -4.22
CA ASN A 343 -19.96 28.95 -3.91
C ASN A 343 -19.08 28.73 -5.15
N PRO A 344 -18.74 29.79 -5.91
CA PRO A 344 -18.08 29.66 -7.22
C PRO A 344 -16.63 29.17 -7.15
N ASP A 345 -15.97 29.26 -5.99
CA ASP A 345 -14.59 28.80 -5.81
C ASP A 345 -14.48 27.28 -5.53
N VAL A 346 -15.59 26.60 -5.22
CA VAL A 346 -15.59 25.15 -4.94
C VAL A 346 -15.35 24.37 -6.23
N ARG A 347 -14.49 23.34 -6.15
CA ARG A 347 -14.22 22.37 -7.21
C ARG A 347 -14.39 20.97 -6.64
N LEU A 348 -15.01 20.06 -7.39
CA LEU A 348 -15.20 18.68 -6.97
C LEU A 348 -14.22 17.78 -7.73
N LEU A 349 -13.38 17.05 -6.99
CA LEU A 349 -12.50 16.02 -7.51
C LEU A 349 -13.15 14.67 -7.23
N VAL A 350 -13.73 14.05 -8.26
CA VAL A 350 -14.38 12.73 -8.16
C VAL A 350 -13.33 11.65 -8.36
N GLY A 351 -13.00 10.94 -7.29
CA GLY A 351 -11.98 9.90 -7.30
C GLY A 351 -12.53 8.55 -7.72
N THR A 352 -11.86 7.87 -8.65
CA THR A 352 -12.09 6.47 -9.00
C THR A 352 -10.77 5.69 -9.08
N THR A 353 -10.85 4.40 -8.83
CA THR A 353 -9.73 3.44 -8.91
C THR A 353 -9.84 2.51 -10.10
N ASP A 354 -10.89 2.66 -10.93
CA ASP A 354 -11.03 1.98 -12.22
C ASP A 354 -10.66 2.96 -13.36
N PRO A 355 -9.45 2.80 -13.96
CA PRO A 355 -8.93 3.69 -14.99
C PRO A 355 -9.53 3.41 -16.38
N THR A 356 -10.47 2.47 -16.52
CA THR A 356 -10.95 2.09 -17.85
C THR A 356 -11.72 3.24 -18.50
N LYS A 357 -11.44 3.50 -19.79
CA LYS A 357 -12.19 4.50 -20.58
C LYS A 357 -13.71 4.32 -20.50
N ARG A 358 -14.17 3.06 -20.36
CA ARG A 358 -15.58 2.73 -20.17
C ARG A 358 -16.12 3.24 -18.84
N ASN A 359 -15.41 2.99 -17.74
CA ASN A 359 -15.78 3.48 -16.42
C ASN A 359 -15.78 5.01 -16.37
N ILE A 360 -14.69 5.64 -16.82
CA ILE A 360 -14.55 7.10 -16.85
C ILE A 360 -15.69 7.75 -17.62
N ARG A 361 -15.99 7.25 -18.84
CA ARG A 361 -17.12 7.74 -19.64
C ARG A 361 -18.46 7.57 -18.92
N SER A 362 -18.68 6.41 -18.28
CA SER A 362 -19.89 6.14 -17.51
C SER A 362 -20.04 7.08 -16.30
N LEU A 363 -18.93 7.43 -15.63
CA LEU A 363 -18.93 8.37 -14.51
C LEU A 363 -19.26 9.79 -14.99
N ILE A 364 -18.65 10.23 -16.09
CA ILE A 364 -18.93 11.54 -16.69
C ILE A 364 -20.40 11.64 -17.09
N ASP A 365 -20.92 10.65 -17.81
CA ASP A 365 -22.32 10.62 -18.23
C ASP A 365 -23.26 10.61 -17.01
N GLY A 366 -22.95 9.79 -15.99
CA GLY A 366 -23.74 9.74 -14.76
C GLY A 366 -23.72 11.04 -13.95
N LEU A 367 -22.60 11.76 -13.92
CA LEU A 367 -22.50 13.07 -13.27
C LEU A 367 -23.26 14.14 -14.05
N ARG A 368 -23.23 14.11 -15.39
CA ARG A 368 -24.02 15.00 -16.25
C ARG A 368 -25.52 14.78 -16.04
N ASP A 369 -25.98 13.53 -16.06
CA ASP A 369 -27.37 13.17 -15.76
C ASP A 369 -27.78 13.65 -14.36
N ALA A 370 -26.89 13.52 -13.37
CA ALA A 370 -27.14 13.98 -12.01
C ALA A 370 -27.24 15.52 -11.95
N LEU A 371 -26.39 16.27 -12.66
CA LEU A 371 -26.47 17.73 -12.74
C LEU A 371 -27.81 18.18 -13.37
N GLU A 372 -28.19 17.56 -14.50
CA GLU A 372 -29.46 17.85 -15.19
C GLU A 372 -30.67 17.57 -14.29
N LYS A 373 -30.70 16.39 -13.64
CA LYS A 373 -31.77 16.01 -12.72
C LYS A 373 -31.91 16.97 -11.53
N ASN A 374 -30.80 17.51 -11.04
CA ASN A 374 -30.77 18.50 -9.96
C ASN A 374 -30.96 19.94 -10.45
N GLN A 375 -31.18 20.17 -11.75
CA GLN A 375 -31.35 21.49 -12.37
C GLN A 375 -30.16 22.42 -12.10
N VAL A 376 -28.95 21.87 -12.23
CA VAL A 376 -27.70 22.57 -11.94
C VAL A 376 -27.10 23.16 -13.22
N GLU A 377 -27.25 24.47 -13.40
CA GLU A 377 -26.68 25.18 -14.55
C GLU A 377 -25.26 25.72 -14.27
N GLY A 378 -24.43 25.82 -15.31
CA GLY A 378 -23.11 26.47 -15.25
C GLY A 378 -21.99 25.64 -14.59
N ILE A 379 -22.22 24.35 -14.32
CA ILE A 379 -21.22 23.41 -13.78
C ILE A 379 -21.01 22.30 -14.79
N PHE A 380 -19.76 22.08 -15.17
CA PHE A 380 -19.37 21.08 -16.17
C PHE A 380 -18.36 20.09 -15.60
N VAL A 381 -18.39 18.89 -16.17
CA VAL A 381 -17.53 17.74 -15.83
C VAL A 381 -16.46 17.59 -16.91
N GLU A 382 -15.21 17.49 -16.50
CA GLU A 382 -14.04 17.23 -17.37
C GLU A 382 -13.25 16.02 -16.87
N ASP A 383 -12.68 15.27 -17.82
CA ASP A 383 -11.63 14.30 -17.54
C ASP A 383 -10.28 15.03 -17.59
N GLU A 384 -9.58 15.12 -16.46
CA GLU A 384 -8.26 15.77 -16.45
C GLU A 384 -7.18 14.96 -17.18
N GLU A 385 -7.42 13.67 -17.48
CA GLU A 385 -6.46 12.82 -18.19
C GLU A 385 -6.61 12.85 -19.72
N GLU A 386 -7.67 13.48 -20.26
CA GLU A 386 -7.74 13.78 -21.69
C GLU A 386 -6.83 14.98 -21.99
N GLU A 387 -5.56 14.71 -22.35
CA GLU A 387 -4.74 15.70 -23.05
C GLU A 387 -5.50 16.14 -24.31
N LYS A 388 -6.06 17.36 -24.29
CA LYS A 388 -6.47 18.04 -25.51
C LYS A 388 -5.20 18.27 -26.33
N GLU A 389 -4.98 17.50 -27.39
CA GLU A 389 -4.06 17.93 -28.45
C GLU A 389 -4.54 19.32 -28.89
N PRO A 390 -3.70 20.38 -28.76
CA PRO A 390 -4.13 21.71 -29.14
C PRO A 390 -4.31 21.73 -30.66
N GLY A 391 -5.56 21.60 -31.11
CA GLY A 391 -5.91 21.87 -32.50
C GLY A 391 -5.64 23.34 -32.78
N GLU A 392 -4.85 23.63 -33.81
CA GLU A 392 -4.41 24.99 -34.19
C GLU A 392 -5.56 25.95 -34.60
N ASN A 393 -6.83 25.63 -34.34
CA ASN A 393 -8.01 26.41 -34.77
C ASN A 393 -9.16 26.44 -33.73
N GLU A 394 -8.88 26.58 -32.44
CA GLU A 394 -9.95 26.92 -31.48
C GLU A 394 -10.01 28.46 -31.32
N LEU A 395 -11.11 29.03 -31.83
CA LEU A 395 -11.49 30.42 -31.57
C LEU A 395 -11.70 30.60 -30.06
N GLU A 396 -11.29 31.75 -29.52
CA GLU A 396 -11.53 32.17 -28.13
C GLU A 396 -13.05 32.35 -27.89
N GLU A 397 -13.79 31.25 -27.77
CA GLU A 397 -15.08 31.25 -27.06
C GLU A 397 -14.78 31.46 -25.56
N GLU A 398 -15.68 32.13 -24.83
CA GLU A 398 -15.56 32.23 -23.37
C GLU A 398 -15.47 30.82 -22.79
N GLU A 399 -14.24 30.38 -22.51
CA GLU A 399 -13.94 29.00 -22.16
C GLU A 399 -14.63 28.70 -20.82
N ILE A 400 -15.76 28.01 -20.87
CA ILE A 400 -16.54 27.69 -19.67
C ILE A 400 -15.72 26.70 -18.86
N LYS A 401 -15.09 27.18 -17.79
CA LYS A 401 -14.17 26.36 -17.00
C LYS A 401 -14.92 25.28 -16.23
N PRO A 402 -14.60 23.99 -16.43
CA PRO A 402 -15.20 22.90 -15.69
C PRO A 402 -14.89 23.04 -14.19
N ARG A 403 -15.78 22.46 -13.38
CA ARG A 403 -15.70 22.53 -11.91
C ARG A 403 -15.78 21.17 -11.24
N ILE A 404 -16.03 20.12 -12.01
CA ILE A 404 -16.00 18.73 -11.58
C ILE A 404 -14.93 18.03 -12.43
N PHE A 405 -14.00 17.36 -11.78
CA PHE A 405 -12.87 16.69 -12.41
C PHE A 405 -12.82 15.23 -12.00
N ILE A 406 -12.68 14.33 -12.97
CA ILE A 406 -12.43 12.91 -12.68
C ILE A 406 -10.95 12.73 -12.34
N LYS A 407 -10.68 11.97 -11.27
CA LYS A 407 -9.33 11.65 -10.81
C LYS A 407 -9.18 10.15 -10.66
N THR A 408 -8.31 9.56 -11.47
CA THR A 408 -7.88 8.18 -11.29
C THR A 408 -6.78 8.12 -10.22
N TYR A 409 -6.87 7.17 -9.30
CA TYR A 409 -5.78 6.87 -8.36
C TYR A 409 -5.58 5.36 -8.23
N LEU A 410 -4.39 4.89 -8.61
CA LEU A 410 -4.03 3.46 -8.59
C LEU A 410 -3.00 3.15 -7.50
N SER A 411 -2.51 4.18 -6.82
CA SER A 411 -1.48 4.10 -5.79
C SER A 411 -1.66 5.16 -4.71
N GLU A 412 -1.02 4.93 -3.57
CA GLU A 412 -0.85 5.91 -2.50
C GLU A 412 -0.19 7.21 -2.97
N THR A 413 0.71 7.11 -3.95
CA THR A 413 1.42 8.29 -4.50
C THR A 413 0.45 9.17 -5.28
N ASP A 414 -0.49 8.58 -6.00
CA ASP A 414 -1.55 9.34 -6.70
C ASP A 414 -2.44 10.05 -5.68
N LEU A 415 -2.82 9.34 -4.61
CA LEU A 415 -3.62 9.95 -3.54
C LEU A 415 -2.88 11.10 -2.86
N ILE A 416 -1.59 10.93 -2.53
CA ILE A 416 -0.75 12.00 -1.97
C ILE A 416 -0.73 13.23 -2.90
N ARG A 417 -0.65 13.03 -4.22
CA ARG A 417 -0.70 14.12 -5.20
C ARG A 417 -2.05 14.81 -5.23
N ILE A 418 -3.15 14.06 -5.23
CA ILE A 418 -4.52 14.59 -5.20
C ILE A 418 -4.74 15.40 -3.91
N LEU A 419 -4.30 14.87 -2.77
CA LEU A 419 -4.50 15.52 -1.47
C LEU A 419 -3.63 16.77 -1.29
N TYR A 420 -2.57 16.96 -2.07
CA TYR A 420 -1.65 18.07 -1.94
C TYR A 420 -2.31 19.46 -1.95
N ASP A 421 -3.32 19.64 -2.80
CA ASP A 421 -4.11 20.85 -2.92
C ASP A 421 -5.60 20.69 -2.54
N THR A 422 -5.97 19.51 -2.05
CA THR A 422 -7.30 19.25 -1.53
C THR A 422 -7.56 20.07 -0.26
N ARG A 423 -8.75 20.67 -0.18
CA ARG A 423 -9.21 21.47 0.95
C ARG A 423 -10.00 20.66 1.96
N LEU A 424 -10.77 19.68 1.47
CA LEU A 424 -11.71 18.88 2.25
C LEU A 424 -11.88 17.50 1.61
N ILE A 425 -11.92 16.45 2.42
CA ILE A 425 -12.27 15.09 1.98
C ILE A 425 -13.74 14.85 2.30
N LEU A 426 -14.51 14.32 1.34
CA LEU A 426 -15.90 13.93 1.49
C LEU A 426 -16.03 12.43 1.21
N ASP A 427 -16.01 11.62 2.27
CA ASP A 427 -16.20 10.16 2.19
C ASP A 427 -17.36 9.72 3.08
N VAL A 428 -18.54 9.73 2.46
CA VAL A 428 -19.82 9.37 3.09
C VAL A 428 -20.27 7.95 2.74
N SER A 429 -19.33 7.10 2.32
CA SER A 429 -19.57 5.67 2.18
C SER A 429 -19.85 5.02 3.54
N ASP A 430 -20.46 3.83 3.53
CA ASP A 430 -20.70 3.07 4.76
C ASP A 430 -19.39 2.54 5.36
N GLN A 431 -18.39 2.30 4.51
CA GLN A 431 -17.03 1.91 4.89
C GLN A 431 -16.02 2.91 4.31
N PRO A 432 -15.71 3.99 5.05
CA PRO A 432 -14.73 4.98 4.62
C PRO A 432 -13.37 4.36 4.33
N ASP A 433 -12.68 4.88 3.32
CA ASP A 433 -11.36 4.40 2.93
C ASP A 433 -10.32 4.72 4.01
N LEU A 434 -9.83 3.68 4.68
CA LEU A 434 -8.93 3.79 5.82
C LEU A 434 -7.65 4.59 5.53
N TYR A 435 -6.98 4.32 4.42
CA TYR A 435 -5.75 5.04 4.08
C TYR A 435 -6.05 6.48 3.71
N LEU A 436 -7.17 6.76 3.04
CA LEU A 436 -7.62 8.14 2.82
C LEU A 436 -7.83 8.87 4.14
N GLN A 437 -8.34 8.20 5.18
CA GLN A 437 -8.48 8.81 6.51
C GLN A 437 -7.13 9.14 7.13
N ILE A 438 -6.20 8.17 7.12
CA ILE A 438 -4.83 8.36 7.60
C ILE A 438 -4.14 9.50 6.84
N ALA A 439 -4.31 9.52 5.53
CA ALA A 439 -3.70 10.50 4.66
C ALA A 439 -4.29 11.90 4.86
N GLY A 440 -5.60 11.99 5.11
CA GLY A 440 -6.31 13.21 5.46
C GLY A 440 -5.75 13.85 6.72
N ILE A 441 -5.66 13.10 7.82
CA ILE A 441 -5.06 13.63 9.07
C ILE A 441 -3.61 14.01 8.85
N SER A 442 -2.83 13.16 8.18
CA SER A 442 -1.41 13.37 7.93
C SER A 442 -1.14 14.61 7.06
N ALA A 443 -2.06 14.97 6.16
CA ALA A 443 -2.02 16.20 5.37
C ALA A 443 -2.67 17.41 6.05
N GLY A 444 -3.32 17.23 7.21
CA GLY A 444 -4.07 18.28 7.90
C GLY A 444 -5.34 18.71 7.17
N ILE A 445 -5.99 17.78 6.48
CA ILE A 445 -7.20 18.01 5.69
C ILE A 445 -8.41 17.49 6.47
N PRO A 446 -9.41 18.35 6.76
CA PRO A 446 -10.61 17.89 7.43
C PRO A 446 -11.41 16.91 6.57
N GLN A 447 -12.18 16.05 7.23
CA GLN A 447 -12.93 14.97 6.58
C GLN A 447 -14.42 15.03 6.95
N ILE A 448 -15.31 14.80 6.00
CA ILE A 448 -16.74 14.58 6.25
C ILE A 448 -17.04 13.11 6.06
N ASN A 449 -17.55 12.46 7.11
CA ASN A 449 -17.84 11.04 7.10
C ASN A 449 -19.28 10.76 7.56
N TYR A 450 -19.90 9.74 6.98
CA TYR A 450 -21.23 9.29 7.40
C TYR A 450 -21.17 8.35 8.61
N ARG A 451 -20.09 7.56 8.72
CA ARG A 451 -19.85 6.71 9.89
C ARG A 451 -18.87 7.35 10.84
N PHE A 452 -19.11 7.10 12.12
CA PHE A 452 -18.08 7.33 13.11
C PHE A 452 -16.88 6.45 12.78
N THR A 453 -15.71 7.08 12.74
CA THR A 453 -14.44 6.38 12.64
C THR A 453 -13.54 6.91 13.75
N ARG A 454 -12.58 6.10 14.17
CA ARG A 454 -11.59 6.49 15.17
C ARG A 454 -10.53 7.49 14.68
N TYR A 455 -10.50 7.72 13.36
CA TYR A 455 -9.58 8.64 12.69
C TYR A 455 -10.16 10.05 12.56
N VAL A 456 -11.45 10.21 12.82
CA VAL A 456 -12.13 11.49 12.62
C VAL A 456 -12.95 11.80 13.86
N GLU A 457 -12.56 12.84 14.58
CA GLU A 457 -13.26 13.40 15.72
C GLU A 457 -14.17 14.56 15.26
N HIS A 458 -15.46 14.43 15.59
CA HIS A 458 -16.47 15.39 15.17
C HIS A 458 -16.18 16.81 15.69
N LEU A 459 -16.26 17.80 14.79
CA LEU A 459 -15.99 19.23 15.03
C LEU A 459 -14.54 19.53 15.43
N LYS A 460 -13.62 18.59 15.20
CA LYS A 460 -12.17 18.81 15.34
C LYS A 460 -11.50 18.66 13.98
N ASP A 461 -11.02 17.46 13.65
CA ASP A 461 -10.42 17.12 12.35
C ASP A 461 -11.45 16.63 11.32
N GLY A 462 -12.72 16.57 11.66
CA GLY A 462 -13.75 16.33 10.66
C GLY A 462 -15.18 16.52 11.15
N PHE A 463 -16.13 16.08 10.35
CA PHE A 463 -17.55 16.23 10.60
C PHE A 463 -18.26 14.90 10.35
N ILE A 464 -18.84 14.32 11.41
CA ILE A 464 -19.56 13.06 11.33
C ILE A 464 -21.04 13.37 11.16
N ILE A 465 -21.55 13.19 9.95
CA ILE A 465 -22.96 13.45 9.65
C ILE A 465 -23.83 12.30 10.17
N GLN A 466 -24.88 12.62 10.94
CA GLN A 466 -25.81 11.62 11.48
C GLN A 466 -26.83 11.13 10.44
N ASN A 467 -27.01 11.93 9.38
CA ASN A 467 -27.93 11.67 8.29
C ASN A 467 -27.25 12.07 6.98
N ILE A 468 -27.38 11.25 5.93
CA ILE A 468 -26.83 11.56 4.61
C ILE A 468 -27.35 12.90 4.07
N HIS A 469 -28.52 13.34 4.52
CA HIS A 469 -29.10 14.64 4.17
C HIS A 469 -28.35 15.86 4.78
N HIS A 470 -27.34 15.65 5.62
CA HIS A 470 -26.62 16.71 6.34
C HIS A 470 -25.20 16.98 5.79
N VAL A 471 -24.86 16.50 4.59
CA VAL A 471 -23.56 16.79 3.94
C VAL A 471 -23.28 18.30 3.86
N THR A 472 -24.30 19.10 3.54
CA THR A 472 -24.19 20.57 3.42
C THR A 472 -23.75 21.23 4.71
N GLU A 473 -24.14 20.73 5.89
CA GLU A 473 -23.72 21.28 7.18
C GLU A 473 -22.20 21.15 7.36
N GLY A 474 -21.64 19.99 7.03
CA GLY A 474 -20.20 19.76 7.06
C GLY A 474 -19.44 20.61 6.02
N LEU A 475 -20.00 20.76 4.81
CA LEU A 475 -19.42 21.62 3.77
C LEU A 475 -19.38 23.08 4.24
N GLU A 476 -20.49 23.60 4.78
CA GLU A 476 -20.59 24.96 5.31
C GLU A 476 -19.60 25.16 6.47
N TYR A 477 -19.48 24.19 7.37
CA TYR A 477 -18.59 24.27 8.53
C TYR A 477 -17.12 24.48 8.14
N TYR A 478 -16.60 23.74 7.16
CA TYR A 478 -15.17 23.80 6.80
C TYR A 478 -14.84 24.69 5.60
N LEU A 479 -15.80 24.99 4.72
CA LEU A 479 -15.57 25.79 3.52
C LEU A 479 -16.04 27.24 3.66
N THR A 480 -16.81 27.58 4.70
CA THR A 480 -17.22 28.96 4.97
C THR A 480 -16.24 29.65 5.92
N GLY A 481 -15.41 30.52 5.37
CA GLY A 481 -14.35 31.20 6.13
C GLY A 481 -13.17 30.27 6.43
N LEU A 482 -12.34 30.65 7.40
CA LEU A 482 -11.07 29.96 7.70
C LEU A 482 -10.96 29.42 9.12
N ALA A 483 -11.86 29.79 10.04
CA ALA A 483 -11.71 29.52 11.46
C ALA A 483 -11.71 28.01 11.76
N ASN A 484 -12.80 27.32 11.43
CA ASN A 484 -12.96 25.89 11.68
C ASN A 484 -11.93 25.04 10.93
N TRP A 485 -11.60 25.43 9.70
CA TRP A 485 -10.58 24.74 8.91
C TRP A 485 -9.18 24.87 9.55
N ASN A 486 -8.84 26.05 10.07
CA ASN A 486 -7.56 26.24 10.78
C ASN A 486 -7.55 25.50 12.13
N GLU A 487 -8.67 25.42 12.83
CA GLU A 487 -8.79 24.63 14.07
C GLU A 487 -8.57 23.14 13.79
N ALA A 488 -9.19 22.61 12.73
CA ALA A 488 -8.94 21.24 12.25
C ALA A 488 -7.47 21.00 11.94
N LEU A 489 -6.83 21.91 11.20
CA LEU A 489 -5.40 21.82 10.88
C LEU A 489 -4.54 21.79 12.15
N VAL A 490 -4.83 22.64 13.14
CA VAL A 490 -4.09 22.66 14.42
C VAL A 490 -4.27 21.34 15.16
N TYR A 491 -5.49 20.80 15.19
CA TYR A 491 -5.76 19.49 15.81
C TYR A 491 -4.96 18.38 15.11
N CYS A 492 -5.01 18.29 13.78
CA CYS A 492 -4.24 17.29 13.02
C CYS A 492 -2.73 17.40 13.32
N ILE A 493 -2.19 18.62 13.39
CA ILE A 493 -0.78 18.84 13.75
C ILE A 493 -0.49 18.33 15.17
N GLN A 494 -1.36 18.59 16.14
CA GLN A 494 -1.18 18.09 17.50
C GLN A 494 -1.19 16.56 17.56
N GLU A 495 -2.07 15.90 16.81
CA GLU A 495 -2.05 14.46 16.66
C GLU A 495 -0.72 14.01 16.05
N ILE A 496 -0.33 14.52 14.87
CA ILE A 496 0.94 14.17 14.22
C ILE A 496 2.15 14.32 15.16
N ILE A 497 2.20 15.38 15.98
CA ILE A 497 3.31 15.63 16.93
C ILE A 497 3.39 14.54 18.00
N LYS A 498 2.25 14.03 18.51
CA LYS A 498 2.23 12.92 19.47
C LYS A 498 2.94 11.68 18.93
N TYR A 499 2.88 11.46 17.61
CA TYR A 499 3.47 10.29 16.95
C TYR A 499 4.89 10.53 16.41
N THR A 500 5.21 11.75 15.99
CA THR A 500 6.50 12.06 15.32
C THR A 500 7.61 12.55 16.26
N GLY A 501 7.29 12.94 17.50
CA GLY A 501 8.25 13.54 18.44
C GLY A 501 9.13 12.58 19.25
N GLY A 502 9.24 11.29 18.87
CA GLY A 502 10.03 10.29 19.61
C GLY A 502 9.46 9.86 20.97
N ASN A 503 8.51 10.61 21.54
CA ASN A 503 7.81 10.28 22.78
C ASN A 503 7.16 8.89 22.75
N LEU A 504 6.60 8.52 21.60
CA LEU A 504 5.96 7.22 21.41
C LEU A 504 6.97 6.07 21.49
N VAL A 505 8.16 6.25 20.89
CA VAL A 505 9.27 5.29 21.00
C VAL A 505 9.79 5.21 22.43
N ALA A 506 9.90 6.34 23.12
CA ALA A 506 10.29 6.37 24.54
C ALA A 506 9.30 5.57 25.40
N LYS A 507 7.99 5.75 25.18
CA LYS A 507 6.93 5.00 25.86
C LYS A 507 7.03 3.50 25.58
N TRP A 508 7.29 3.10 24.34
CA TRP A 508 7.54 1.70 23.99
C TRP A 508 8.71 1.12 24.76
N LYS A 509 9.80 1.87 24.86
CA LYS A 509 11.01 1.43 25.57
C LYS A 509 10.74 1.18 27.04
N GLU A 510 9.97 2.06 27.68
CA GLU A 510 9.55 1.90 29.08
C GLU A 510 8.65 0.67 29.27
N LEU A 511 7.64 0.48 28.39
CA LEU A 511 6.77 -0.69 28.45
C LEU A 511 7.52 -1.99 28.23
N VAL A 512 8.44 -2.04 27.25
CA VAL A 512 9.28 -3.23 26.97
C VAL A 512 10.28 -3.50 28.10
N ALA A 513 10.72 -2.46 28.82
CA ALA A 513 11.56 -2.59 30.01
C ALA A 513 10.78 -3.08 31.24
N GLY A 514 9.44 -3.08 31.20
CA GLY A 514 8.58 -3.51 32.30
C GLY A 514 8.30 -2.41 33.33
N ASN A 515 8.49 -1.14 32.97
CA ASN A 515 8.14 -0.01 33.83
C ASN A 515 6.63 0.30 33.67
N GLU A 516 5.93 0.54 34.78
CA GLU A 516 4.58 1.12 34.76
C GLU A 516 4.67 2.61 34.41
N ILE A 517 3.78 3.07 33.52
CA ILE A 517 3.72 4.45 33.00
C ILE A 517 2.44 5.12 33.48
#